data_AF-A0A6P1HI29-F1
#
_entry.id   AF-A0A6P1HI29-F1
#
_cell.length_a   1.000
_cell.length_b   1.000
_cell.length_c   1.000
_cell.angle_alpha   90.00
_cell.angle_beta   90.00
_cell.angle_gamma   90.00
#
_symmetry.space_group_name_H-M   'P 1'
#
loop_
_entity.id
_entity.type
_entity.pdbx_description
1 polymer ?
#
loop_
_entity_poly.entity_id
_entity_poly.type
_entity_poly.pdbx_seq_one_letter_code
_entity_poly.pdbx_strand_id
1 'polypeptide(L)'
;MAEIIGLISFVIILIIVITFIFFYSASFIKPTTVQIQLFGIHLTIYGGFVLLNNLLTGFLSMLVGLAIGVYGSFKGYDLYKKSEE
;
A
#
# COMPACT_ATOMS: atom_id res chain seq x y z
N MET A 1 2.98 7.85 -24.71
CA MET A 1 3.99 6.91 -24.14
C MET A 1 3.99 6.96 -22.61
N ALA A 2 4.28 8.11 -21.98
CA ALA A 2 4.28 8.24 -20.51
C ALA A 2 2.94 7.86 -19.85
N GLU A 3 1.81 8.20 -20.48
CA GLU A 3 0.48 7.84 -19.98
C GLU A 3 0.26 6.32 -19.92
N ILE A 4 0.62 5.61 -20.99
CA ILE A 4 0.51 4.14 -21.08
C ILE A 4 1.42 3.49 -20.03
N ILE A 5 2.64 4.00 -19.85
CA ILE A 5 3.58 3.50 -18.84
C ILE A 5 3.01 3.70 -17.43
N GLY A 6 2.45 4.88 -17.14
CA GLY A 6 1.81 5.17 -15.86
C GLY A 6 0.61 4.27 -15.59
N LEU A 7 -0.21 3.99 -16.61
CA LEU A 7 -1.35 3.08 -16.50
C LEU A 7 -0.90 1.65 -16.22
N ILE A 8 0.10 1.14 -16.96
CA ILE A 8 0.65 -0.21 -16.75
C ILE A 8 1.24 -0.33 -15.34
N SER A 9 2.01 0.67 -14.91
CA SER A 9 2.56 0.75 -13.55
C SER A 9 1.47 0.69 -12.49
N PHE A 10 0.40 1.48 -12.65
CA PHE A 10 -0.73 1.48 -11.71
C PHE A 10 -1.44 0.13 -11.64
N VAL A 11 -1.66 -0.53 -12.78
CA VAL A 11 -2.26 -1.87 -12.83
C VAL A 11 -1.38 -2.89 -12.10
N ILE A 12 -0.05 -2.83 -12.27
CA ILE A 12 0.89 -3.70 -11.55
C ILE A 12 0.79 -3.47 -10.03
N ILE A 13 0.75 -2.21 -9.59
CA ILE A 13 0.57 -1.88 -8.16
C ILE A 13 -0.74 -2.47 -7.62
N LEU A 14 -1.84 -2.30 -8.34
CA LEU A 14 -3.13 -2.84 -7.92
C LEU A 14 -3.07 -4.36 -7.78
N ILE A 15 -2.45 -5.05 -8.74
CA ILE A 15 -2.27 -6.51 -8.67
C ILE A 15 -1.46 -6.90 -7.43
N ILE A 16 -0.35 -6.21 -7.14
CA ILE A 16 0.48 -6.47 -5.96
C ILE A 16 -0.32 -6.26 -4.68
N VAL A 17 -1.07 -5.15 -4.58
CA VAL A 17 -1.90 -4.83 -3.41
C VAL A 17 -3.01 -5.85 -3.20
N ILE A 18 -3.73 -6.22 -4.26
CA ILE A 18 -4.79 -7.24 -4.21
C ILE A 18 -4.20 -8.58 -3.78
N THR A 19 -3.07 -8.97 -4.35
CA THR A 19 -2.37 -10.22 -4.00
C THR A 19 -1.93 -10.23 -2.55
N PHE A 20 -1.37 -9.11 -2.07
CA PHE A 20 -0.99 -8.94 -0.67
C PHE A 20 -2.18 -9.08 0.27
N ILE A 21 -3.30 -8.38 -0.01
CA ILE A 21 -4.53 -8.47 0.79
C ILE A 21 -5.10 -9.89 0.76
N PHE A 22 -5.08 -10.56 -0.40
CA PHE A 22 -5.56 -11.93 -0.55
C PHE A 22 -4.76 -12.91 0.31
N PHE A 23 -3.42 -12.91 0.20
CA PHE A 23 -2.56 -13.78 1.01
C PHE A 23 -2.65 -13.46 2.50
N TYR A 24 -2.79 -12.19 2.85
CA TYR A 24 -3.02 -11.76 4.23
C TYR A 24 -4.36 -12.28 4.77
N SER A 25 -5.44 -12.14 4.01
CA SER A 25 -6.77 -12.63 4.38
C SER A 25 -6.84 -14.15 4.45
N ALA A 26 -6.12 -14.86 3.58
CA ALA A 26 -6.01 -16.31 3.61
C ALA A 26 -5.12 -16.83 4.76
N SER A 27 -4.62 -15.95 5.64
CA SER A 27 -3.67 -16.28 6.71
C SER A 27 -2.37 -16.96 6.24
N PHE A 28 -2.07 -16.86 4.94
CA PHE A 28 -0.86 -17.42 4.33
C PHE A 28 0.37 -16.63 4.73
N ILE A 29 0.25 -15.30 4.82
CA ILE A 29 1.26 -14.40 5.37
C ILE A 29 0.77 -13.74 6.65
N LYS A 30 1.68 -13.52 7.61
CA LYS A 30 1.42 -12.81 8.87
C LYS A 30 2.35 -11.60 8.99
N PRO A 31 2.15 -10.56 8.17
CA PRO A 31 3.01 -9.39 8.20
C PRO A 31 2.86 -8.65 9.54
N THR A 32 3.98 -8.17 10.05
CA THR A 32 3.98 -7.29 11.23
C THR A 32 3.39 -5.93 10.87
N THR A 33 2.91 -5.19 11.88
CA THR A 33 2.43 -3.82 11.73
C THR A 33 3.41 -2.94 10.95
N VAL A 34 4.70 -3.04 11.31
CA VAL A 34 5.78 -2.27 10.68
C VAL A 34 5.95 -2.65 9.20
N GLN A 35 5.80 -3.92 8.84
CA GLN A 35 5.87 -4.36 7.44
C GLN A 35 4.72 -3.80 6.61
N ILE A 36 3.50 -3.77 7.15
CA ILE A 36 2.34 -3.18 6.46
C ILE A 36 2.55 -1.67 6.27
N GLN A 37 3.04 -0.98 7.31
CA GLN A 37 3.35 0.45 7.24
C GLN A 37 4.45 0.75 6.23
N LEU A 38 5.55 0.00 6.25
CA LEU A 38 6.64 0.15 5.28
C LEU A 38 6.14 -0.10 3.86
N PHE A 39 5.32 -1.13 3.63
CA PHE A 39 4.72 -1.39 2.32
C PHE A 39 3.89 -0.18 1.84
N GLY A 40 3.04 0.39 2.71
CA GLY A 40 2.29 1.61 2.41
C GLY A 40 3.17 2.83 2.11
N ILE A 41 4.24 3.05 2.88
CA ILE A 41 5.19 4.14 2.66
C ILE A 41 5.90 3.99 1.32
N HIS A 42 6.38 2.79 0.97
CA HIS A 42 7.04 2.54 -0.31
C HIS A 42 6.10 2.81 -1.49
N LEU A 43 4.84 2.36 -1.40
CA LEU A 43 3.82 2.66 -2.42
C LEU A 43 3.52 4.16 -2.53
N THR A 44 3.47 4.86 -1.40
CA THR A 44 3.24 6.32 -1.36
C THR A 44 4.38 7.06 -2.05
N ILE A 45 5.63 6.75 -1.69
CA ILE A 45 6.83 7.36 -2.28
C ILE A 45 6.90 7.02 -3.77
N TYR A 46 6.66 5.77 -4.15
CA TYR A 46 6.61 5.37 -5.55
C TYR A 46 5.54 6.15 -6.33
N GLY A 47 4.34 6.27 -5.79
CA GLY A 47 3.27 7.09 -6.38
C GLY A 47 3.69 8.55 -6.55
N GLY A 48 4.42 9.10 -5.58
CA GLY A 48 5.04 10.43 -5.69
C GLY A 48 6.02 10.55 -6.86
N PHE A 49 6.86 9.54 -7.11
CA PHE A 49 7.74 9.53 -8.30
C PHE A 49 6.95 9.42 -9.61
N VAL A 50 5.89 8.61 -9.64
CA VAL A 50 5.02 8.51 -10.82
C VAL A 50 4.28 9.81 -11.09
N LEU A 51 3.88 10.53 -10.03
CA LEU A 51 3.14 11.80 -10.12
C LEU A 51 3.90 12.87 -10.92
N LEU A 52 5.24 12.85 -10.88
CA LEU A 52 6.08 13.76 -11.66
C LEU A 52 5.93 13.60 -13.18
N ASN A 53 5.50 12.42 -13.64
CA ASN A 53 5.36 12.09 -15.06
C ASN A 53 3.91 11.89 -15.50
N ASN A 54 3.06 11.40 -14.61
CA ASN A 54 1.64 11.21 -14.84
C ASN A 54 0.87 11.52 -13.55
N LEU A 55 0.21 12.68 -13.55
CA LEU A 55 -0.45 13.24 -12.38
C LEU A 55 -1.55 12.31 -11.85
N LEU A 56 -2.40 11.77 -12.73
CA LEU A 56 -3.54 10.95 -12.33
C LEU A 56 -3.08 9.61 -11.73
N THR A 57 -2.25 8.86 -12.45
CA THR A 57 -1.84 7.52 -12.00
C THR A 57 -0.92 7.61 -10.79
N GLY A 58 -0.06 8.63 -10.72
CA GLY A 58 0.79 8.87 -9.56
C GLY A 58 0.00 9.24 -8.32
N PHE A 59 -0.97 10.15 -8.45
CA PHE A 59 -1.85 10.53 -7.35
C PHE A 59 -2.66 9.35 -6.80
N LEU A 60 -3.25 8.54 -7.68
CA LEU A 60 -4.00 7.34 -7.28
C LEU A 60 -3.09 6.31 -6.58
N SER A 61 -1.89 6.06 -7.13
CA SER A 61 -0.91 5.14 -6.52
C SER A 61 -0.50 5.62 -5.12
N MET A 62 -0.29 6.93 -4.98
CA MET A 62 0.07 7.57 -3.71
C MET A 62 -1.04 7.41 -2.67
N LEU A 63 -2.30 7.63 -3.05
CA LEU A 63 -3.45 7.43 -2.16
C LEU A 63 -3.61 5.97 -1.71
N VAL A 64 -3.40 5.01 -2.61
CA VAL A 64 -3.44 3.58 -2.27
C VAL A 64 -2.36 3.25 -1.23
N GLY A 65 -1.13 3.72 -1.45
CA GLY A 65 -0.04 3.54 -0.49
C GLY A 65 -0.35 4.15 0.87
N LEU A 66 -0.89 5.36 0.89
CA LEU A 66 -1.25 6.07 2.12
C LEU A 66 -2.34 5.31 2.89
N ALA A 67 -3.39 4.87 2.21
CA ALA A 67 -4.48 4.10 2.82
C ALA A 67 -3.97 2.82 3.49
N ILE A 68 -3.07 2.08 2.83
CA ILE A 68 -2.46 0.86 3.37
C ILE A 68 -1.56 1.16 4.57
N GLY A 69 -0.74 2.22 4.48
CA GLY A 69 0.16 2.62 5.56
C GLY A 69 -0.61 3.03 6.81
N VAL A 70 -1.68 3.82 6.65
CA VAL A 70 -2.58 4.23 7.73
C VAL A 70 -3.31 3.02 8.33
N TYR A 71 -3.81 2.09 7.50
CA TYR A 71 -4.40 0.84 7.98
C TYR A 71 -3.43 0.04 8.86
N GLY A 72 -2.16 -0.05 8.44
CA GLY A 72 -1.10 -0.67 9.23
C GLY A 72 -0.98 -0.06 10.63
N SER A 73 -1.00 1.28 10.74
CA SER A 73 -0.90 1.99 12.02
C SER A 73 -2.04 1.68 12.99
N PHE A 74 -3.29 1.64 12.51
CA PHE A 74 -4.44 1.36 13.38
C PHE A 74 -4.46 -0.09 13.88
N LYS A 75 -4.05 -1.06 13.05
CA LYS A 75 -3.97 -2.47 13.46
C LYS A 75 -2.97 -2.68 14.61
N GLY A 76 -1.87 -1.92 14.62
CA GLY A 76 -0.89 -2.00 15.71
C GLY A 76 -1.45 -1.52 17.05
N TYR A 77 -2.32 -0.50 17.02
CA TYR A 77 -2.95 0.05 18.21
C TYR A 77 -3.92 -0.94 18.89
N ASP A 78 -4.74 -1.65 18.10
CA ASP A 78 -5.66 -2.67 18.64
C ASP A 78 -4.93 -3.82 19.32
N LEU A 79 -3.79 -4.25 18.76
CA LEU A 79 -2.96 -5.31 19.36
C LEU A 79 -2.30 -4.86 20.67
N TYR A 80 -1.86 -3.61 20.75
CA TYR A 80 -1.31 -3.04 21.98
C TYR A 80 -2.38 -3.00 23.09
N LYS A 81 -3.56 -2.43 22.78
CA LYS A 81 -4.65 -2.31 23.75
C LYS A 81 -5.12 -3.68 24.29
N LYS A 82 -5.21 -4.69 23.43
CA LYS A 82 -5.59 -6.05 23.83
C LYS A 82 -4.57 -6.74 24.75
N SER A 83 -3.32 -6.27 24.80
CA SER A 83 -2.30 -6.83 25.70
C SER A 83 -2.30 -6.20 27.10
N GLU A 84 -2.99 -5.08 27.29
CA GLU A 84 -3.13 -4.39 28.58
C GLU A 84 -4.43 -4.75 29.33
N GLU A 85 -5.38 -5.44 28.68
CA GLU A 85 -6.60 -6.01 29.27
C GLU A 85 -6.40 -7.47 29.70
#